data_AF-A7TAQ1-F1
#
_entry.id   AF-A7TAQ1-F1
#
_cell.length_a   1.000
_cell.length_b   1.000
_cell.length_c   1.000
_cell.angle_alpha   90.00
_cell.angle_beta   90.00
_cell.angle_gamma   90.00
#
_symmetry.space_group_name_H-M   'P 1'
#
loop_
_entity.id
_entity.type
_entity.pdbx_description
1 polymer ?
#
loop_
_entity_poly.entity_id
_entity_poly.type
_entity_poly.pdbx_seq_one_letter_code
_entity_poly.pdbx_strand_id
1 'polypeptide(L)'
;DFTTALPRFISMYIFSFLDPRSLSRGAMVSWHWKFLCEQDDIWMPKCQRFGWFLPYKPDVNEYGAWKNHYIMCYSTLDVEGPSEVKMVMKMLF
;
A
#
# COMPACT_ATOMS: atom_id res chain seq x y z
N ASP A 1 4.17 -23.19 -5.32
CA ASP A 1 4.14 -21.78 -4.88
C ASP A 1 5.51 -21.18 -5.18
N PHE A 2 5.60 -20.04 -5.87
CA PHE A 2 6.90 -19.43 -6.16
C PHE A 2 7.53 -18.83 -4.90
N THR A 3 6.71 -18.42 -3.93
CA THR A 3 7.18 -17.75 -2.72
C THR A 3 7.95 -18.70 -1.79
N THR A 4 7.77 -20.02 -1.95
CA THR A 4 8.51 -21.06 -1.23
C THR A 4 9.79 -21.49 -1.94
N ALA A 5 9.92 -21.19 -3.24
CA ALA A 5 11.08 -21.52 -4.04
C ALA A 5 12.10 -20.36 -4.10
N LEU A 6 11.62 -19.12 -3.92
CA LEU A 6 12.43 -17.91 -3.98
C LEU A 6 12.72 -17.34 -2.58
N PRO A 7 13.88 -16.69 -2.38
CA PRO A 7 14.13 -15.90 -1.18
C PRO A 7 13.04 -14.86 -0.95
N ARG A 8 12.68 -14.64 0.32
CA ARG A 8 11.59 -13.74 0.74
C ARG A 8 11.62 -12.37 0.06
N PHE A 9 12.80 -11.75 -0.03
CA PHE A 9 12.95 -10.41 -0.59
C PHE A 9 12.62 -10.34 -2.09
N ILE A 10 12.93 -11.39 -2.87
CA ILE A 10 12.56 -11.47 -4.29
C ILE A 10 11.04 -11.60 -4.43
N SER A 11 10.42 -12.46 -3.61
CA SER A 11 8.96 -12.61 -3.60
C SER A 11 8.26 -11.30 -3.26
N MET A 12 8.74 -10.56 -2.25
CA MET A 12 8.23 -9.22 -1.93
C MET A 12 8.46 -8.22 -3.06
N TYR A 13 9.61 -8.26 -3.72
CA TYR A 13 9.88 -7.42 -4.89
C TYR A 13 8.87 -7.66 -6.01
N ILE A 14 8.53 -8.91 -6.30
CA ILE A 14 7.48 -9.27 -7.27
C ILE A 14 6.13 -8.69 -6.82
N PHE A 15 5.76 -8.86 -5.54
CA PHE A 15 4.51 -8.29 -5.01
C PHE A 15 4.48 -6.76 -5.07
N SER A 16 5.63 -6.08 -5.00
CA SER A 16 5.70 -4.61 -5.03
C SER A 16 5.10 -4.00 -6.32
N PHE A 17 5.12 -4.74 -7.43
CA PHE A 17 4.55 -4.33 -8.72
C PHE A 17 3.02 -4.42 -8.77
N LEU A 18 2.39 -5.16 -7.86
CA LEU A 18 0.94 -5.34 -7.87
C LEU A 18 0.21 -4.09 -7.37
N ASP A 19 -0.97 -3.83 -7.93
CA ASP A 19 -1.88 -2.82 -7.42
C ASP A 19 -2.51 -3.27 -6.08
N PRO A 20 -3.02 -2.34 -5.25
CA PRO A 20 -3.63 -2.68 -3.97
C PRO A 20 -4.73 -3.76 -4.04
N ARG A 21 -5.55 -3.78 -5.10
CA ARG A 21 -6.62 -4.79 -5.23
C ARG A 21 -6.04 -6.16 -5.54
N SER A 22 -5.03 -6.23 -6.39
CA SER A 22 -4.28 -7.47 -6.66
C SER A 22 -3.56 -7.99 -5.41
N LEU A 23 -2.97 -7.10 -4.58
CA LEU A 23 -2.40 -7.47 -3.28
C LEU A 23 -3.45 -8.03 -2.32
N SER A 24 -4.63 -7.41 -2.25
CA SER A 24 -5.74 -7.94 -1.44
C SER A 24 -6.17 -9.33 -1.89
N ARG A 25 -6.24 -9.59 -3.20
CA ARG A 25 -6.54 -10.93 -3.73
C ARG A 25 -5.42 -11.92 -3.41
N GLY A 26 -4.16 -11.51 -3.56
CA GLY A 26 -2.99 -12.33 -3.21
C GLY A 26 -2.98 -12.73 -1.74
N ALA A 27 -3.34 -11.82 -0.83
CA ALA A 27 -3.44 -12.09 0.59
C ALA A 27 -4.46 -13.18 0.96
N MET A 28 -5.43 -13.47 0.08
CA MET A 28 -6.43 -14.53 0.30
C MET A 28 -5.96 -15.93 -0.11
N VAL A 29 -4.78 -16.06 -0.73
CA VAL A 29 -4.27 -17.35 -1.23
C VAL A 29 -3.79 -18.26 -0.10
N SER A 30 -2.99 -17.72 0.83
CA SER A 30 -2.47 -18.44 2.00
C SER A 30 -1.98 -17.47 3.07
N TRP A 31 -1.79 -17.95 4.31
CA TRP A 31 -1.19 -17.15 5.39
C TRP A 31 0.19 -16.61 5.03
N HIS A 32 0.99 -17.39 4.31
CA HIS A 32 2.30 -16.97 3.85
C HIS A 32 2.21 -15.84 2.81
N TRP A 33 1.28 -15.94 1.86
CA TRP A 33 1.03 -14.88 0.89
C TRP A 33 0.48 -13.61 1.55
N LYS A 34 -0.44 -13.76 2.52
CA LYS A 34 -0.93 -12.65 3.33
C LYS A 34 0.21 -11.91 4.00
N PHE A 35 1.10 -12.64 4.67
CA PHE A 35 2.27 -12.03 5.31
C PHE A 35 3.13 -11.26 4.32
N LEU A 36 3.43 -11.81 3.13
CA LEU A 36 4.23 -11.13 2.13
C LEU A 36 3.54 -9.89 1.52
N CYS A 37 2.23 -9.98 1.22
CA CYS A 37 1.47 -8.88 0.61
C CYS A 37 1.23 -7.71 1.55
N GLU A 38 1.25 -7.93 2.87
CA GLU A 38 0.95 -6.92 3.89
C GLU A 38 2.21 -6.24 4.44
N GLN A 39 3.38 -6.48 3.85
CA GLN A 39 4.64 -5.89 4.30
C GLN A 39 4.71 -4.39 4.08
N ASP A 40 5.25 -3.69 5.07
CA ASP A 40 5.38 -2.24 5.05
C ASP A 40 6.28 -1.74 3.92
N ASP A 41 7.30 -2.50 3.52
CA ASP A 41 8.14 -2.19 2.35
C ASP A 41 7.34 -2.12 1.03
N ILE A 42 6.17 -2.78 0.96
CA ILE A 42 5.28 -2.75 -0.20
C ILE A 42 4.34 -1.55 -0.12
N TRP A 43 3.79 -1.27 1.06
CA TRP A 43 2.76 -0.23 1.24
C TRP A 43 3.35 1.17 1.41
N MET A 44 4.51 1.31 2.03
CA MET A 44 5.21 2.58 2.19
C MET A 44 5.41 3.32 0.86
N PRO A 45 6.05 2.74 -0.18
CA PRO A 45 6.25 3.45 -1.44
C PRO A 45 4.92 3.75 -2.16
N LYS A 46 3.86 2.98 -1.90
CA LYS A 46 2.52 3.25 -2.46
C LYS A 46 1.88 4.47 -1.79
N CYS A 47 1.99 4.62 -0.47
CA CYS A 47 1.56 5.82 0.25
C CYS A 47 2.40 7.05 -0.16
N GLN A 48 3.72 6.91 -0.20
CA GLN A 48 4.64 8.01 -0.51
C GLN A 48 4.43 8.59 -1.92
N ARG A 49 3.99 7.77 -2.89
CA ARG A 49 3.60 8.25 -4.23
C ARG A 49 2.44 9.26 -4.22
N PHE A 50 1.59 9.21 -3.21
CA PHE A 50 0.49 10.16 -3.01
C PHE A 50 0.85 11.28 -2.01
N GLY A 51 2.10 11.34 -1.54
CA GLY A 51 2.51 12.27 -0.49
C GLY A 51 1.94 11.91 0.89
N TRP A 52 1.50 10.66 1.09
CA TRP A 52 1.01 10.19 2.38
C TRP A 52 2.15 9.63 3.21
N PHE A 53 2.41 10.25 4.35
CA PHE A 53 3.47 9.89 5.26
C PHE A 53 2.88 9.60 6.64
N LEU A 54 3.40 8.57 7.30
CA LEU A 54 3.09 8.32 8.71
C LEU A 54 3.62 9.47 9.57
N PRO A 55 2.87 9.91 10.59
CA PRO A 55 3.32 10.96 11.51
C PRO A 55 4.36 10.46 12.52
N TYR A 56 4.68 9.16 12.49
CA TYR A 56 5.66 8.51 13.35
C TYR A 56 6.44 7.46 12.55
N LYS A 57 7.56 7.01 13.12
CA LYS A 57 8.32 5.88 12.58
C LYS A 57 7.77 4.59 13.22
N PRO A 58 7.26 3.62 12.44
CA PRO A 58 6.82 2.33 12.96
C PRO A 58 7.93 1.63 13.74
N ASP A 59 7.55 0.92 14.80
CA ASP A 59 8.46 0.05 15.53
C ASP A 59 8.79 -1.21 14.70
N VAL A 60 9.90 -1.88 15.00
CA VAL A 60 10.39 -3.06 14.26
C VAL A 60 9.38 -4.21 14.26
N ASN A 61 8.54 -4.29 15.29
CA ASN A 61 7.50 -5.33 15.45
C ASN A 61 6.10 -4.85 15.06
N GLU A 62 5.96 -3.63 14.54
CA GLU A 62 4.70 -3.12 14.05
C GLU A 62 4.54 -3.53 12.58
N TYR A 63 3.48 -4.28 12.27
CA TYR A 63 3.20 -4.76 10.92
C TYR A 63 1.92 -4.15 10.38
N GLY A 64 1.95 -3.74 9.12
CA GLY A 64 0.78 -3.25 8.42
C GLY A 64 0.41 -1.81 8.76
N ALA A 65 1.28 -1.05 9.44
CA ALA A 65 1.09 0.37 9.72
C ALA A 65 0.85 1.14 8.41
N TRP A 66 1.70 0.89 7.40
CA TRP A 66 1.59 1.53 6.10
C TRP A 66 0.36 1.08 5.31
N LYS A 67 -0.01 -0.20 5.40
CA LYS A 67 -1.24 -0.72 4.78
C LYS A 67 -2.49 -0.07 5.38
N ASN A 68 -2.57 -0.02 6.71
CA ASN A 68 -3.70 0.59 7.40
C ASN A 68 -3.79 2.08 7.09
N HIS A 69 -2.65 2.78 7.05
CA HIS A 69 -2.58 4.17 6.63
C HIS A 69 -3.05 4.37 5.18
N TYR A 70 -2.62 3.50 4.25
CA TYR A 70 -3.12 3.53 2.87
C TYR A 70 -4.65 3.43 2.82
N ILE A 71 -5.23 2.46 3.55
CA ILE A 71 -6.68 2.25 3.59
C ILE A 71 -7.40 3.47 4.18
N MET A 72 -6.87 4.04 5.26
CA MET A 72 -7.43 5.25 5.88
C MET A 72 -7.43 6.42 4.90
N CYS A 73 -6.28 6.75 4.31
CA CYS A 73 -6.16 7.87 3.37
C CYS A 73 -6.98 7.65 2.09
N TYR A 74 -7.02 6.41 1.58
CA TYR A 74 -7.85 6.09 0.43
C TYR A 74 -9.34 6.24 0.74
N SER A 75 -9.77 5.84 1.95
CA SER A 75 -11.17 5.98 2.37
C SER A 75 -11.55 7.44 2.57
N THR A 76 -10.64 8.30 3.03
CA THR A 76 -10.91 9.74 3.14
C THR A 76 -11.02 10.41 1.76
N LEU A 77 -10.27 9.95 0.75
CA LEU A 77 -10.41 10.47 -0.61
C LEU A 77 -11.79 10.19 -1.23
N ASP A 78 -12.38 9.01 -0.95
CA ASP A 78 -13.73 8.68 -1.42
C ASP A 78 -14.80 9.54 -0.70
N VAL A 79 -14.54 9.95 0.54
CA VAL A 79 -15.39 10.90 1.29
C VAL A 79 -15.24 12.34 0.79
N GLU A 80 -14.04 12.72 0.33
CA GLU A 80 -13.72 14.01 -0.32
C GLU A 80 -13.99 14.02 -1.83
N GLY A 81 -14.90 13.17 -2.32
CA GLY A 81 -15.41 13.22 -3.71
C GLY A 81 -15.75 14.65 -4.15
N PRO A 82 -15.59 14.95 -5.45
CA PRO A 82 -14.90 16.13 -5.97
C PRO A 82 -15.48 17.49 -5.52
N SER A 83 -15.09 17.97 -4.35
CA SER A 83 -15.30 19.36 -3.94
C SER A 83 -14.01 20.17 -4.13
N GLU A 84 -14.05 21.00 -5.18
CA GLU A 84 -13.22 22.19 -5.44
C GLU A 84 -11.71 22.05 -5.75
N VAL A 85 -10.95 21.16 -5.14
CA VAL A 85 -9.47 21.21 -5.28
C VAL A 85 -8.92 20.73 -6.64
N LYS A 86 -9.70 19.98 -7.43
CA LYS A 86 -9.30 19.58 -8.80
C LYS A 86 -9.58 20.67 -9.86
N MET A 87 -10.40 21.69 -9.59
CA MET A 87 -10.63 22.76 -10.57
C MET A 87 -9.47 23.77 -10.60
N VAL A 88 -8.85 24.05 -9.44
CA VAL A 88 -7.81 25.08 -9.34
C VAL A 88 -6.54 24.69 -10.10
N MET A 89 -6.11 23.42 -10.03
CA MET A 89 -4.91 22.97 -10.75
C MET A 89 -5.12 22.76 -12.26
N LYS A 90 -6.37 22.72 -12.74
CA LYS A 90 -6.68 22.63 -14.18
C LYS A 90 -6.87 24.01 -14.85
N MET A 91 -6.91 25.09 -14.06
CA MET A 91 -6.94 26.47 -14.55
C MET A 91 -5.55 27.14 -14.54
N LEU A 92 -4.54 26.50 -13.94
CA LEU A 92 -3.18 27.05 -13.81
C LEU A 92 -2.13 26.38 -14.71
N PHE A 93 -2.56 25.54 -15.67
CA PHE A 93 -1.73 25.04 -16.77
C PHE A 93 -2.51 25.02 -18.09
#